data_AF-A0A3R8Z072-F1
#
_entry.id   AF-A0A3R8Z072-F1
#
_cell.length_a   1.000
_cell.length_b   1.000
_cell.length_c   1.000
_cell.angle_alpha   90.00
_cell.angle_beta   90.00
_cell.angle_gamma   90.00
#
_symmetry.space_group_name_H-M   'P 1'
#
loop_
_entity.id
_entity.type
_entity.pdbx_description
1 polymer ?
#
loop_
_entity_poly.entity_id
_entity_poly.type
_entity_poly.pdbx_seq_one_letter_code
_entity_poly.pdbx_strand_id
1 'polypeptide(L)'
;MQVKTTVEKEKLVTNPACTDYLLTKSAQPGVDLVEVMEKHGGACPGDAQVQHRLFSVYVDQKTKQMASDKDDPEEGNLKLLSPAG
;
A
#
# COMPACT_ATOMS: atom_id res chain seq x y z
N MET A 1 -5.74 -6.37 -8.22
CA MET A 1 -6.16 -5.20 -7.42
C MET A 1 -5.45 -3.98 -7.97
N GLN A 2 -6.17 -2.89 -8.29
CA GLN A 2 -5.60 -1.70 -8.92
C GLN A 2 -4.42 -1.12 -8.11
N VAL A 3 -4.55 -1.07 -6.78
CA VAL A 3 -3.48 -0.63 -5.87
C VAL A 3 -2.21 -1.46 -6.01
N LYS A 4 -2.31 -2.81 -6.00
CA LYS A 4 -1.16 -3.69 -6.21
C LYS A 4 -0.44 -3.38 -7.53
N THR A 5 -1.20 -3.26 -8.62
CA THR A 5 -0.64 -2.94 -9.95
C THR A 5 0.06 -1.58 -9.95
N THR A 6 -0.52 -0.55 -9.33
CA THR A 6 0.10 0.77 -9.22
C THR A 6 1.37 0.73 -8.37
N VAL A 7 1.33 0.08 -7.21
CA VAL A 7 2.49 -0.08 -6.30
C VAL A 7 3.66 -0.76 -7.02
N GLU A 8 3.39 -1.79 -7.81
CA GLU A 8 4.43 -2.49 -8.58
C GLU A 8 4.95 -1.65 -9.76
N LYS A 9 4.06 -1.02 -10.55
CA LYS A 9 4.45 -0.20 -11.71
C LYS A 9 5.25 1.04 -11.31
N GLU A 10 4.85 1.72 -10.24
CA GLU A 10 5.55 2.88 -9.71
C GLU A 10 6.75 2.50 -8.81
N LYS A 11 7.04 1.20 -8.66
CA LYS A 11 8.17 0.67 -7.87
C LYS A 11 8.16 1.19 -6.43
N LEU A 12 6.98 1.26 -5.82
CA LEU A 12 6.80 1.73 -4.45
C LEU A 12 7.25 0.68 -3.41
N VAL A 13 7.51 -0.56 -3.84
CA VAL A 13 8.11 -1.61 -3.00
C VAL A 13 9.31 -2.23 -3.71
N THR A 14 10.31 -2.63 -2.92
CA THR A 14 11.54 -3.23 -3.43
C THR A 14 11.33 -4.67 -3.87
N ASN A 15 10.50 -5.43 -3.16
CA ASN A 15 10.21 -6.82 -3.47
C ASN A 15 8.70 -7.11 -3.44
N PRO A 16 8.01 -7.01 -4.58
CA PRO A 16 6.58 -7.28 -4.68
C PRO A 16 6.17 -8.69 -4.23
N ALA A 17 7.05 -9.69 -4.38
CA ALA A 17 6.76 -11.07 -3.96
C ALA A 17 6.73 -11.23 -2.42
N CYS A 18 7.39 -10.32 -1.70
CA CYS A 18 7.45 -10.26 -0.24
C CYS A 18 6.68 -9.05 0.30
N THR A 19 5.65 -8.63 -0.41
CA THR A 19 4.73 -7.57 0.00
C THR A 19 3.33 -8.16 0.11
N ASP A 20 2.60 -7.80 1.16
CA ASP A 20 1.18 -8.10 1.32
C ASP A 20 0.34 -6.82 1.32
N TYR A 21 -0.96 -6.95 1.07
CA TYR A 21 -1.88 -5.82 0.96
C TYR A 21 -3.15 -6.09 1.77
N LEU A 22 -3.38 -5.29 2.81
CA LEU A 22 -4.56 -5.39 3.64
C LEU A 22 -5.55 -4.27 3.28
N LEU A 23 -6.74 -4.65 2.82
CA LEU A 23 -7.79 -3.71 2.46
C LEU A 23 -8.77 -3.48 3.62
N THR A 24 -8.87 -2.23 4.05
CA THR A 24 -9.94 -1.74 4.93
C THR A 24 -10.90 -0.86 4.13
N LYS A 25 -12.09 -1.40 3.85
CA LYS A 25 -13.11 -0.68 3.08
C LYS A 25 -13.74 0.43 3.91
N SER A 26 -13.98 1.58 3.29
CA SER A 26 -14.61 2.73 3.94
C SER A 26 -13.95 3.10 5.27
N ALA A 27 -12.61 3.04 5.33
CA ALA A 27 -11.84 3.45 6.50
C ALA A 27 -12.14 4.92 6.88
N GLN A 28 -12.49 5.73 5.89
CA GLN A 28 -13.10 7.04 6.03
C GLN A 28 -14.29 7.18 5.05
N PRO A 29 -15.18 8.17 5.22
CA PRO A 29 -16.28 8.40 4.30
C PRO A 29 -15.79 8.56 2.85
N GLY A 30 -16.13 7.59 2.00
CA GLY A 30 -15.76 7.60 0.58
C GLY A 30 -14.31 7.19 0.29
N VAL A 31 -13.55 6.68 1.27
CA VAL A 31 -12.14 6.31 1.09
C VAL A 31 -11.89 4.87 1.58
N ASP A 32 -11.35 4.05 0.71
CA ASP A 32 -10.76 2.76 1.08
C ASP A 32 -9.30 2.96 1.47
N LEU A 33 -8.84 2.26 2.50
CA LEU A 33 -7.45 2.22 2.92
C LEU A 33 -6.84 0.88 2.55
N VAL A 34 -5.67 0.89 1.91
CA VAL A 34 -4.87 -0.30 1.68
C VAL A 34 -3.54 -0.13 2.39
N GLU A 35 -3.30 -0.97 3.39
CA GLU A 35 -2.01 -1.03 4.07
C GLU A 35 -1.10 -1.97 3.29
N VAL A 36 0.07 -1.47 2.92
CA VAL A 36 1.13 -2.23 2.24
C VAL A 36 2.10 -2.72 3.31
N MET A 37 2.19 -4.03 3.46
CA MET A 37 2.89 -4.68 4.58
C MET A 37 4.07 -5.50 4.05
N GLU A 38 5.11 -5.63 4.85
CA GLU A 38 6.13 -6.66 4.62
C GLU A 38 5.55 -8.05 4.89
N LYS A 39 5.84 -8.98 3.98
CA LYS A 39 5.58 -10.39 4.17
C LYS A 39 6.88 -11.07 4.56
N HIS A 40 6.88 -11.72 5.72
CA HIS A 40 8.02 -12.48 6.23
C HIS A 40 7.78 -13.99 6.21
N GLY A 41 8.87 -14.77 6.20
CA GLY A 41 8.84 -16.22 6.23
C GLY A 41 8.82 -16.88 4.84
N GLY A 42 9.10 -18.20 4.83
CA GLY A 42 9.29 -18.96 3.60
C GLY A 42 10.51 -18.47 2.81
N ALA A 43 10.29 -17.93 1.62
CA ALA A 43 11.34 -17.34 0.77
C ALA A 43 11.57 -15.84 1.04
N CYS A 44 10.79 -15.23 1.93
CA CYS A 44 10.89 -13.81 2.26
C CYS A 44 11.69 -13.60 3.54
N PRO A 45 12.62 -12.62 3.57
CA PRO A 45 13.42 -12.31 4.75
C PRO A 45 12.54 -11.82 5.91
N GLY A 46 13.09 -11.84 7.13
CA GLY A 46 12.42 -11.33 8.33
C GLY A 46 11.74 -12.42 9.17
N ASP A 47 11.30 -12.02 10.36
CA ASP A 47 10.59 -12.89 11.30
C ASP A 47 9.11 -13.00 10.89
N ALA A 48 8.63 -14.23 10.66
CA ALA A 48 7.25 -14.52 10.26
C ALA A 48 6.21 -14.09 11.31
N GLN A 49 6.60 -13.89 12.57
CA GLN A 49 5.70 -13.39 13.63
C GLN A 49 5.57 -11.87 13.64
N VAL A 50 6.41 -11.16 12.88
CA VAL A 50 6.41 -9.70 12.79
C VAL A 50 5.81 -9.28 11.45
N GLN A 51 4.82 -8.40 11.48
CA GLN A 51 4.29 -7.73 10.29
C GLN A 51 4.57 -6.24 10.41
N HIS A 52 5.41 -5.71 9.52
CA HIS A 52 5.73 -4.30 9.49
C HIS A 52 4.95 -3.61 8.37
N ARG A 53 4.23 -2.54 8.70
CA ARG A 53 3.58 -1.69 7.70
C ARG A 53 4.66 -0.86 7.00
N LEU A 54 4.75 -0.98 5.69
CA LEU A 54 5.64 -0.15 4.87
C LEU A 54 5.03 1.23 4.67
N PHE A 55 3.79 1.29 4.19
CA PHE A 55 3.05 2.51 3.90
C PHE A 55 1.57 2.18 3.65
N SER A 56 0.76 3.21 3.49
CA SER A 56 -0.66 3.16 3.20
C SER A 56 -0.96 3.75 1.82
N VAL A 57 -2.02 3.25 1.19
CA VAL A 57 -2.62 3.81 -0.01
C VAL A 57 -4.08 4.11 0.25
N TYR A 58 -4.44 5.37 0.09
CA TYR A 58 -5.80 5.89 0.23
C TYR A 58 -6.43 5.92 -1.16
N VAL A 59 -7.59 5.28 -1.30
CA VAL A 59 -8.31 5.16 -2.57
C VAL A 59 -9.64 5.87 -2.46
N ASP A 60 -9.81 6.95 -3.20
CA ASP A 60 -11.11 7.62 -3.30
C ASP A 60 -12.09 6.70 -4.04
N GLN A 61 -13.19 6.34 -3.39
CA GLN A 61 -14.14 5.34 -3.89
C GLN A 61 -14.86 5.83 -5.16
N LYS A 62 -15.01 7.15 -5.35
CA LYS A 62 -15.76 7.75 -6.45
C LYS A 62 -14.91 7.91 -7.70
N THR A 63 -13.74 8.51 -7.56
CA THR A 63 -12.81 8.88 -8.63
C THR A 63 -11.79 7.78 -8.91
N LYS A 64 -11.60 6.85 -7.97
CA LYS A 64 -10.52 5.85 -7.98
C LYS A 64 -9.12 6.47 -7.96
N GLN A 65 -9.00 7.74 -7.60
CA GLN A 65 -7.71 8.37 -7.37
C GLN A 65 -7.03 7.75 -6.15
N MET A 66 -5.71 7.60 -6.23
CA MET A 66 -4.89 7.00 -5.19
C MET A 66 -3.89 8.02 -4.66
N ALA A 67 -3.70 8.01 -3.35
CA ALA A 67 -2.63 8.75 -2.68
C ALA A 67 -1.92 7.84 -1.70
N SER A 68 -0.63 8.06 -1.44
CA SER A 68 0.15 7.26 -0.51
C SER A 68 0.99 8.11 0.43
N ASP A 69 1.15 7.63 1.66
CA ASP A 69 2.06 8.20 2.66
C ASP A 69 3.49 7.64 2.53
N LYS A 70 3.85 6.92 1.45
CA LYS A 70 5.13 6.20 1.36
C LYS A 70 6.38 7.05 1.63
N ASP A 71 6.39 8.29 1.16
CA ASP A 71 7.54 9.19 1.32
C ASP A 71 7.60 9.77 2.74
N ASP A 72 6.51 9.66 3.51
CA ASP A 72 6.37 10.14 4.88
C ASP A 72 5.31 9.34 5.67
N PRO A 73 5.62 8.08 6.02
CA PRO A 73 4.67 7.17 6.65
C PRO A 73 4.41 7.50 8.12
N GLU A 74 5.24 8.34 8.74
CA GLU A 74 5.12 8.74 10.15
C GLU A 74 4.30 10.04 10.31
N GLU A 75 4.53 11.06 9.47
CA GLU A 75 3.76 12.31 9.54
C GLU A 75 2.51 12.30 8.65
N GLY A 76 2.42 11.36 7.70
CA GLY A 76 1.23 11.13 6.88
C GLY A 76 1.07 12.10 5.71
N ASN A 77 2.16 12.73 5.25
CA ASN A 77 2.12 13.55 4.05
C ASN A 77 1.82 12.67 2.82
N LEU A 78 0.69 12.96 2.17
CA LEU A 78 0.19 12.16 1.07
C LEU A 78 0.72 12.65 -0.28
N LYS A 79 1.18 11.70 -1.09
CA LYS A 79 1.54 11.91 -2.49
C LYS A 79 0.55 11.23 -3.40
N LEU A 80 0.07 11.96 -4.40
CA LEU A 80 -0.80 11.40 -5.44
C LEU A 80 -0.04 10.37 -6.27
N LEU A 81 -0.66 9.21 -6.47
CA LEU A 81 -0.16 8.16 -7.34
C LEU A 81 -0.81 8.28 -8.71
N SER A 82 -0.06 7.96 -9.76
CA SER A 82 -0.65 7.90 -11.10
C SER A 82 -1.44 6.59 -11.22
N PRO A 83 -2.70 6.62 -11.68
CA PRO A 83 -3.42 5.38 -11.94
C PRO A 83 -2.64 4.54 -12.93
N ALA A 84 -2.44 3.26 -12.61
CA ALA A 84 -1.96 2.31 -13.59
C ALA A 84 -3.02 2.20 -14.69
N GLY A 85 -2.74 2.79 -15.86
CA GLY A 85 -3.51 2.57 -17.09
C GLY A 85 -3.52 1.11 -17.51
#